data_AF-A3V3W2-F1
#
_entry.id   AF-A3V3W2-F1
#
_cell.length_a   1.000
_cell.length_b   1.000
_cell.length_c   1.000
_cell.angle_alpha   90.00
_cell.angle_beta   90.00
_cell.angle_gamma   90.00
#
_symmetry.space_group_name_H-M   'P 1'
#
loop_
_entity.id
_entity.type
_entity.pdbx_description
1 polymer ?
#
loop_
_entity_poly.entity_id
_entity_poly.type
_entity_poly.pdbx_seq_one_letter_code
_entity_poly.pdbx_strand_id
1 'polypeptide(L)'
;MQQDWIMGLIGGGLIGMAGAFFLLVNGRVMGASGIIGGLVDGSGRSDWQERAALIVGLVIVPAIAALAIGGSETNLTSNWMVIVAAGLLVGIGTRLANGCTSGHGVCGISRLSLRGIVSTAFYIGAGGLTMVLFKHVLGVI
;
A
#
# COMPACT_ATOMS: atom_id res chain seq x y z
N MET A 1 22.15 -5.05 12.03
CA MET A 1 22.01 -3.75 12.73
C MET A 1 22.42 -2.57 11.86
N GLN A 2 23.67 -2.39 11.38
CA GLN A 2 23.99 -1.22 10.54
C GLN A 2 23.37 -1.28 9.12
N GLN A 3 23.35 -2.47 8.51
CA GLN A 3 22.83 -2.67 7.14
C GLN A 3 21.32 -2.44 7.04
N ASP A 4 20.54 -2.79 8.07
CA ASP A 4 19.08 -2.69 8.05
C ASP A 4 18.60 -1.24 7.94
N TRP A 5 19.32 -0.31 8.58
CA TRP A 5 19.02 1.12 8.57
C TRP A 5 19.36 1.74 7.22
N ILE A 6 20.46 1.30 6.62
CA ILE A 6 20.87 1.71 5.28
C ILE A 6 19.84 1.24 4.25
N MET A 7 19.42 -0.02 4.32
CA MET A 7 18.38 -0.58 3.45
C MET A 7 17.03 0.11 3.65
N GLY A 8 16.66 0.45 4.89
CA GLY A 8 15.46 1.23 5.20
C GLY A 8 15.50 2.64 4.61
N LEU A 9 16.65 3.33 4.73
CA LEU A 9 16.84 4.66 4.15
C LEU A 9 16.78 4.63 2.62
N ILE A 10 17.47 3.66 1.99
CA ILE A 10 17.46 3.48 0.54
C ILE A 10 16.04 3.17 0.06
N GLY A 11 15.34 2.24 0.71
CA GLY A 11 13.96 1.89 0.36
C GLY A 11 12.99 3.07 0.51
N GLY A 12 13.08 3.79 1.63
CA GLY A 12 12.28 5.00 1.86
C GLY A 12 12.57 6.09 0.82
N GLY A 13 13.84 6.30 0.49
CA GLY A 13 14.28 7.22 -0.57
C GLY A 13 13.71 6.84 -1.95
N LEU A 14 13.77 5.56 -2.31
CA LEU A 14 13.22 5.06 -3.57
C LEU A 14 11.70 5.27 -3.66
N ILE A 15 10.96 4.94 -2.60
CA ILE A 15 9.49 5.15 -2.56
C ILE A 15 9.15 6.64 -2.65
N GLY A 16 9.88 7.48 -1.90
CA GLY A 16 9.68 8.93 -1.92
C GLY A 16 9.96 9.55 -3.29
N MET A 17 11.08 9.18 -3.93
CA MET A 17 11.41 9.62 -5.29
C MET A 17 10.38 9.13 -6.31
N ALA A 18 9.94 7.88 -6.23
CA ALA A 18 8.91 7.35 -7.12
C ALA A 18 7.58 8.13 -6.98
N GLY A 19 7.16 8.41 -5.74
CA GLY A 19 5.97 9.21 -5.46
C GLY A 19 6.08 10.66 -5.95
N ALA A 20 7.24 11.28 -5.79
CA ALA A 20 7.51 12.63 -6.29
C ALA A 20 7.52 12.68 -7.83
N PHE A 21 8.17 11.72 -8.48
CA PHE A 21 8.21 11.62 -9.94
C PHE A 21 6.79 11.44 -10.51
N PHE A 22 6.00 10.54 -9.91
CA PHE A 22 4.60 10.33 -10.32
C PHE A 22 3.77 11.61 -10.17
N LEU A 23 3.98 12.37 -9.08
CA LEU A 23 3.31 13.65 -8.87
C LEU A 23 3.72 14.72 -9.88
N LEU A 24 5.02 14.81 -10.20
CA LEU A 24 5.55 15.84 -11.09
C LEU A 24 5.23 15.58 -12.57
N VAL A 25 5.27 14.32 -13.00
CA VAL A 25 5.01 13.95 -14.41
C VAL A 25 3.51 13.90 -14.70
N ASN A 26 2.73 13.25 -13.84
CA ASN A 26 1.30 13.04 -14.09
C ASN A 26 0.41 14.11 -13.43
N GLY A 27 0.98 15.00 -12.61
CA GLY A 27 0.23 16.02 -11.86
C GLY A 27 -0.69 15.45 -10.77
N ARG A 28 -0.56 14.15 -10.45
CA ARG A 28 -1.51 13.42 -9.60
C ARG A 28 -0.82 12.72 -8.45
N VAL A 29 -1.54 12.62 -7.34
CA VAL A 29 -1.07 11.93 -6.13
C VAL A 29 -1.07 10.42 -6.37
N MET A 30 0.05 9.75 -6.06
CA MET A 30 0.15 8.29 -6.16
C MET A 30 -0.80 7.60 -5.17
N GLY A 31 -1.77 6.84 -5.69
CA GLY A 31 -2.76 6.13 -4.87
C GLY A 31 -3.22 4.83 -5.50
N ALA A 32 -2.72 3.69 -5.01
CA ALA A 32 -3.03 2.37 -5.57
C ALA A 32 -4.54 2.07 -5.60
N SER A 33 -5.27 2.28 -4.50
CA SER A 33 -6.73 2.05 -4.47
C SER A 33 -7.53 3.00 -5.38
N GLY A 34 -7.04 4.22 -5.61
CA GLY A 34 -7.68 5.17 -6.54
C GLY A 34 -7.44 4.78 -8.00
N ILE A 35 -6.25 4.26 -8.29
CA ILE A 35 -5.86 3.72 -9.60
C ILE A 35 -6.71 2.49 -9.92
N ILE A 36 -6.70 1.48 -9.03
CA ILE A 36 -7.47 0.24 -9.16
C ILE A 36 -8.96 0.54 -9.22
N GLY A 37 -9.50 1.30 -8.28
CA GLY A 37 -10.94 1.58 -8.23
C GLY A 37 -11.43 2.41 -9.42
N GLY A 38 -10.61 3.30 -10.00
CA GLY A 38 -11.01 4.01 -11.22
C GLY A 38 -10.91 3.16 -12.50
N LEU A 39 -10.13 2.07 -12.51
CA LEU A 39 -10.17 1.07 -13.58
C LEU A 39 -11.47 0.25 -13.49
N VAL A 40 -11.85 -0.13 -12.26
CA VAL A 40 -13.08 -0.89 -11.98
C VAL A 40 -14.34 -0.07 -12.28
N ASP A 41 -14.39 1.18 -11.84
CA ASP A 41 -15.55 2.06 -12.05
C ASP A 41 -15.58 2.71 -13.44
N GLY A 42 -14.59 2.42 -14.31
CA GLY A 42 -14.49 2.95 -15.67
C GLY A 42 -14.14 4.44 -15.79
N SER A 43 -14.08 5.18 -14.67
CA SER A 43 -13.72 6.61 -14.60
C SER A 43 -12.26 6.91 -14.94
N GLY A 44 -11.40 5.89 -15.02
CA GLY A 44 -9.98 6.00 -15.34
C GLY A 44 -9.62 5.72 -16.80
N ARG A 45 -10.60 5.66 -17.72
CA ARG A 45 -10.38 5.27 -19.12
C ARG A 45 -9.41 6.17 -19.89
N SER A 46 -9.33 7.47 -19.59
CA SER A 46 -8.41 8.39 -20.27
C SER A 46 -6.93 8.05 -20.01
N ASP A 47 -6.61 7.60 -18.78
CA ASP A 47 -5.23 7.37 -18.32
C ASP A 47 -4.98 5.87 -18.06
N TRP A 48 -5.74 4.99 -18.73
CA TRP A 48 -5.71 3.55 -18.51
C TRP A 48 -4.29 2.96 -18.64
N GLN A 49 -3.49 3.47 -19.59
CA GLN A 49 -2.13 3.00 -19.83
C GLN A 49 -1.21 3.22 -18.62
N GLU A 50 -1.21 4.41 -18.02
CA GLU A 50 -0.41 4.72 -16.83
C GLU A 50 -0.85 3.90 -15.61
N ARG A 51 -2.16 3.79 -15.44
CA ARG A 51 -2.78 3.02 -14.36
C ARG A 51 -2.42 1.53 -14.46
N ALA A 52 -2.51 0.97 -15.66
CA ALA A 52 -2.12 -0.41 -15.93
C ALA A 52 -0.62 -0.61 -15.74
N ALA A 53 0.22 0.30 -16.25
CA ALA A 53 1.67 0.24 -16.07
C ALA A 53 2.08 0.24 -14.58
N LEU A 54 1.42 1.04 -13.75
CA LEU A 54 1.68 1.07 -12.31
C LEU A 54 1.27 -0.24 -11.62
N ILE A 55 0.11 -0.80 -11.96
CA ILE A 55 -0.35 -2.09 -11.40
C ILE A 55 0.58 -3.23 -11.85
N VAL A 56 0.91 -3.27 -13.14
CA VAL A 56 1.81 -4.26 -13.71
C VAL A 56 3.19 -4.16 -13.05
N GLY A 57 3.73 -2.95 -12.90
CA GLY A 57 4.98 -2.71 -12.18
C GLY A 57 4.93 -3.18 -10.73
N LEU A 58 3.84 -2.88 -10.02
CA LEU A 58 3.64 -3.27 -8.62
C LEU A 58 3.64 -4.79 -8.42
N VAL A 59 3.21 -5.57 -9.42
CA VAL A 59 3.19 -7.04 -9.34
C VAL A 59 4.47 -7.66 -9.89
N ILE A 60 4.92 -7.23 -11.09
CA ILE A 60 6.04 -7.84 -11.80
C ILE A 60 7.37 -7.56 -11.11
N VAL A 61 7.61 -6.33 -10.65
CA VAL A 61 8.91 -5.97 -10.05
C VAL A 61 9.22 -6.80 -8.80
N PRO A 62 8.33 -6.90 -7.78
CA PRO A 62 8.60 -7.76 -6.63
C PRO A 62 8.61 -9.24 -6.99
N ALA A 63 7.84 -9.70 -7.99
CA ALA A 63 7.90 -11.08 -8.46
C ALA A 63 9.27 -11.44 -9.06
N ILE A 64 9.82 -10.59 -9.93
CA ILE A 64 11.18 -10.77 -10.48
C ILE A 64 12.22 -10.72 -9.36
N ALA A 65 12.10 -9.77 -8.43
CA ALA A 65 13.00 -9.67 -7.29
C ALA A 65 12.95 -10.92 -6.39
N ALA A 66 11.76 -11.46 -6.15
CA ALA A 66 11.61 -12.70 -5.39
C ALA A 66 12.29 -13.88 -6.10
N LEU A 67 12.15 -14.01 -7.42
CA LEU A 67 12.81 -15.07 -8.18
C LEU A 67 14.34 -14.91 -8.20
N ALA A 68 14.84 -13.68 -8.24
CA ALA A 68 16.29 -13.40 -8.30
C ALA A 68 16.99 -13.56 -6.94
N ILE A 69 16.32 -13.20 -5.84
CA ILE A 69 16.92 -13.11 -4.50
C ILE A 69 16.53 -14.32 -3.61
N GLY A 70 15.64 -15.20 -4.10
CA GLY A 70 15.23 -16.43 -3.39
C GLY A 70 13.97 -16.29 -2.53
N GLY A 71 13.21 -15.22 -2.71
CA GLY A 71 12.00 -14.92 -1.95
C GLY A 71 12.28 -14.52 -0.50
N SER A 72 11.28 -13.93 0.16
CA SER A 72 11.32 -13.67 1.60
C SER A 72 10.38 -14.65 2.29
N GLU A 73 10.80 -15.22 3.42
CA GLU A 73 9.89 -16.01 4.27
C GLU A 73 8.72 -15.13 4.69
N THR A 74 7.56 -15.38 4.09
CA THR A 74 6.36 -14.60 4.34
C THR A 74 5.56 -15.35 5.39
N ASN A 75 5.55 -14.82 6.62
CA ASN A 75 4.80 -15.40 7.72
C ASN A 75 3.31 -15.07 7.56
N LEU A 76 2.64 -15.80 6.65
CA LEU A 76 1.22 -15.68 6.38
C LEU A 76 0.44 -16.74 7.17
N THR A 77 -0.72 -16.36 7.72
CA THR A 77 -1.63 -17.35 8.33
C THR A 77 -2.07 -18.38 7.30
N SER A 78 -2.19 -19.65 7.70
CA SER A 78 -2.74 -20.71 6.84
C SER A 78 -4.25 -20.62 6.65
N ASN A 79 -4.93 -19.76 7.43
CA ASN A 79 -6.38 -19.60 7.36
C ASN A 79 -6.80 -18.71 6.18
N TRP A 80 -7.18 -19.34 5.07
CA TRP A 80 -7.62 -18.65 3.87
C TRP A 80 -8.83 -17.73 4.08
N MET A 81 -9.73 -18.09 5.01
CA MET A 81 -10.92 -17.30 5.31
C MET A 81 -10.55 -15.94 5.92
N VAL A 82 -9.52 -15.91 6.78
CA VAL A 82 -8.98 -14.66 7.34
C VAL A 82 -8.32 -13.81 6.26
N ILE A 83 -7.56 -14.42 5.35
CA ILE A 83 -6.90 -13.70 4.24
C ILE A 83 -7.94 -13.03 3.34
N VAL A 84 -8.95 -13.79 2.89
CA VAL A 84 -10.00 -13.28 2.01
C VAL A 84 -10.81 -12.18 2.70
N ALA A 85 -11.22 -12.41 3.95
CA ALA A 85 -11.96 -11.40 4.73
C ALA A 85 -11.13 -10.13 4.94
N ALA A 86 -9.85 -10.25 5.28
CA ALA A 86 -8.95 -9.11 5.45
C ALA A 86 -8.80 -8.32 4.14
N GLY A 87 -8.59 -9.01 3.01
CA GLY A 87 -8.50 -8.38 1.69
C GLY A 87 -9.76 -7.59 1.32
N LEU A 88 -10.94 -8.17 1.54
CA LEU A 88 -12.22 -7.50 1.28
C LEU A 88 -12.42 -6.27 2.19
N LEU A 89 -12.17 -6.41 3.49
CA LEU A 89 -12.29 -5.31 4.45
C LEU A 89 -11.34 -4.16 4.13
N VAL A 90 -10.09 -4.46 3.76
CA VAL A 90 -9.11 -3.45 3.31
C VAL A 90 -9.57 -2.79 2.01
N GLY A 91 -10.04 -3.58 1.04
CA GLY A 91 -10.56 -3.07 -0.23
C GLY A 91 -11.71 -2.08 -0.04
N ILE A 92 -12.74 -2.49 0.70
CA ILE A 92 -13.90 -1.65 1.05
C ILE A 92 -13.44 -0.41 1.83
N GLY A 93 -12.61 -0.60 2.87
CA GLY A 93 -12.12 0.49 3.71
C GLY A 93 -11.35 1.55 2.93
N THR A 94 -10.45 1.14 2.03
CA THR A 94 -9.71 2.11 1.19
C THR A 94 -10.60 2.84 0.19
N ARG A 95 -11.70 2.23 -0.26
CA ARG A 95 -12.69 2.90 -1.11
C ARG A 95 -13.52 3.91 -0.33
N LEU A 96 -13.99 3.55 0.85
CA LEU A 96 -14.74 4.44 1.75
C LEU A 96 -13.90 5.64 2.19
N ALA A 97 -12.61 5.43 2.48
CA ALA A 97 -11.68 6.50 2.81
C ALA A 97 -11.30 7.40 1.60
N ASN A 98 -11.66 6.97 0.38
CA ASN A 98 -11.20 7.53 -0.89
C ASN A 98 -9.66 7.67 -0.96
N GLY A 99 -8.95 6.65 -0.48
CA GLY A 99 -7.50 6.62 -0.45
C GLY A 99 -6.93 5.43 0.32
N CYS A 100 -5.64 5.18 0.12
CA CYS A 100 -4.90 4.07 0.73
C CYS A 100 -3.62 4.59 1.40
N THR A 101 -2.82 3.67 1.95
CA THR A 101 -1.56 3.98 2.63
C THR A 101 -0.57 4.76 1.75
N SER A 102 -0.47 4.44 0.45
CA SER A 102 0.40 5.17 -0.47
C SER A 102 -0.07 6.63 -0.68
N GLY A 103 -1.38 6.85 -0.72
CA GLY A 103 -1.98 8.17 -0.98
C GLY A 103 -2.03 9.07 0.26
N HIS A 104 -2.55 8.54 1.38
CA HIS A 104 -2.70 9.28 2.64
C HIS A 104 -1.42 9.28 3.48
N GLY A 105 -0.74 8.14 3.57
CA GLY A 105 0.48 7.98 4.36
C GLY A 105 1.67 8.58 3.64
N VAL A 106 2.15 7.91 2.59
CA VAL A 106 3.38 8.33 1.89
C VAL A 106 3.22 9.73 1.30
N CYS A 107 2.33 9.92 0.33
CA CYS A 107 2.22 11.21 -0.35
C CYS A 107 1.46 12.27 0.46
N GLY A 108 0.52 11.86 1.31
CA GLY A 108 -0.36 12.77 2.05
C GLY A 108 0.33 13.43 3.25
N ILE A 109 1.15 12.67 4.00
CA ILE A 109 1.95 13.22 5.11
C ILE A 109 3.08 14.10 4.55
N SER A 110 3.74 13.70 3.46
CA SER A 110 4.79 14.52 2.83
C SER A 110 4.30 15.89 2.36
N ARG A 111 3.01 16.04 2.03
CA ARG A 111 2.38 17.33 1.69
C ARG A 111 1.74 18.04 2.88
N LEU A 112 1.96 17.57 4.12
CA LEU A 112 1.34 18.08 5.34
C LEU A 112 -0.21 18.15 5.27
N SER A 113 -0.85 17.21 4.56
CA SER A 113 -2.30 17.20 4.48
C SER A 113 -2.92 16.67 5.77
N LEU A 114 -3.76 17.48 6.43
CA LEU A 114 -4.44 17.08 7.66
C LEU A 114 -5.27 15.79 7.46
N ARG A 115 -5.96 15.68 6.32
CA ARG A 115 -6.70 14.47 5.94
C ARG A 115 -5.80 13.22 5.87
N GLY A 116 -4.61 13.35 5.28
CA GLY A 116 -3.65 12.24 5.16
C GLY A 116 -3.10 11.80 6.51
N ILE A 117 -2.75 12.76 7.37
CA ILE A 117 -2.24 12.50 8.72
C ILE A 117 -3.31 11.79 9.56
N VAL A 118 -4.53 12.32 9.59
CA VAL A 118 -5.64 11.74 10.37
C VAL A 118 -5.97 10.33 9.87
N SER A 119 -6.14 10.15 8.55
CA SER A 119 -6.39 8.82 7.98
C SER A 119 -5.28 7.82 8.31
N THR A 120 -4.03 8.28 8.34
CA THR A 120 -2.88 7.44 8.68
C THR A 120 -2.90 7.02 10.15
N ALA A 121 -3.17 7.94 11.05
CA ALA A 121 -3.30 7.63 12.48
C ALA A 121 -4.40 6.58 12.73
N PHE A 122 -5.55 6.70 12.08
CA PHE A 122 -6.65 5.75 12.22
C PHE A 122 -6.30 4.35 11.68
N TYR A 123 -5.73 4.23 10.48
CA TYR A 123 -5.42 2.89 9.95
C TYR A 123 -4.28 2.23 10.73
N ILE A 124 -3.24 2.97 11.15
CA ILE A 124 -2.15 2.42 11.96
C ILE A 124 -2.69 1.96 13.32
N GLY A 125 -3.52 2.80 13.96
CA GLY A 125 -4.17 2.46 15.22
C GLY A 125 -5.06 1.23 15.11
N ALA A 126 -5.90 1.16 14.06
CA ALA A 126 -6.74 0.01 13.79
C ALA A 126 -5.90 -1.26 13.55
N GLY A 127 -4.84 -1.18 12.73
CA GLY A 127 -3.94 -2.31 12.47
C GLY A 127 -3.25 -2.82 13.75
N GLY A 128 -2.77 -1.92 14.61
CA GLY A 128 -2.20 -2.28 15.91
C GLY A 128 -3.23 -2.96 16.82
N LEU A 129 -4.44 -2.41 16.91
CA LEU A 129 -5.53 -3.00 17.69
C LEU A 129 -5.92 -4.39 17.16
N THR A 130 -6.06 -4.54 15.84
CA THR A 130 -6.35 -5.84 15.21
C THR A 130 -5.25 -6.85 15.51
N MET A 131 -3.98 -6.45 15.47
CA MET A 131 -2.87 -7.34 15.80
C MET A 131 -2.90 -7.80 17.26
N VAL A 132 -3.19 -6.92 18.21
CA VAL A 132 -3.35 -7.30 19.63
C VAL A 132 -4.51 -8.27 19.80
N LEU A 133 -5.67 -7.97 19.22
CA LEU A 133 -6.86 -8.81 19.36
C LEU A 133 -6.67 -10.19 18.72
N PHE A 134 -6.24 -10.26 17.46
CA PHE A 134 -6.18 -11.51 16.73
C PHE A 134 -4.97 -12.38 17.12
N LYS A 135 -3.82 -11.76 17.41
CA LYS A 135 -2.60 -12.50 17.78
C LYS A 135 -2.54 -12.84 19.27
N HIS A 136 -2.79 -11.86 20.15
CA HIS A 136 -2.56 -12.06 21.59
C HIS A 136 -3.81 -12.50 22.36
N VAL A 137 -5.00 -12.04 21.97
CA VAL A 137 -6.24 -12.38 22.68
C VAL A 137 -6.89 -13.64 22.12
N LEU A 138 -7.03 -13.71 20.79
CA LEU A 138 -7.77 -14.80 20.12
C LEU A 138 -6.85 -15.94 19.64
N GLY A 139 -5.55 -15.70 19.45
CA GLY A 139 -4.59 -16.71 18.97
C GLY A 139 -4.91 -17.29 17.59
N VAL A 140 -5.61 -16.53 16.74
CA VAL A 140 -6.10 -16.98 15.42
C VAL A 140 -5.01 -16.85 14.34
N ILE A 141 -4.00 -16.02 14.58
CA ILE A 141 -2.87 -15.71 13.69
C ILE A 141 -1.54 -15.65 14.44
#